data_AF-A0A5J9TEU0-F1
#
_entry.id   AF-A0A5J9TEU0-F1
#
_cell.length_a   1.000
_cell.length_b   1.000
_cell.length_c   1.000
_cell.angle_alpha   90.00
_cell.angle_beta   90.00
_cell.angle_gamma   90.00
#
_symmetry.space_group_name_H-M   'P 1'
#
loop_
_entity.id
_entity.type
_entity.pdbx_description
1 polymer ?
#
loop_
_entity_poly.entity_id
_entity_poly.type
_entity_poly.pdbx_seq_one_letter_code
_entity_poly.pdbx_strand_id
1 'polypeptide(L)'
;MAAATATAMVTAALSSCTKRDSDIVGAGMPKKTKRGRSPPEEQVEAFFAAAESDLARRFAAKYNYDVVKDAPMDGRYEWVRLNP
;
A
#
# COMPACT_ATOMS: atom_id res chain seq x y z
N MET A 1 -31.87 -9.48 -27.31
CA MET A 1 -31.21 -8.17 -27.44
C MET A 1 -29.76 -8.34 -27.00
N ALA A 2 -28.82 -8.05 -27.89
CA ALA A 2 -27.40 -8.01 -27.59
C ALA A 2 -27.02 -6.66 -26.98
N ALA A 3 -26.11 -6.67 -26.00
CA ALA A 3 -25.16 -5.58 -25.77
C ALA A 3 -23.99 -6.13 -24.94
N ALA A 4 -22.82 -6.15 -25.56
CA ALA A 4 -21.54 -6.41 -24.94
C ALA A 4 -21.00 -5.13 -24.31
N THR A 5 -20.35 -5.22 -23.14
CA THR A 5 -19.41 -4.21 -22.66
C THR A 5 -18.20 -4.89 -22.04
N ALA A 6 -17.06 -4.74 -22.73
CA ALA A 6 -15.73 -5.11 -22.28
C ALA A 6 -15.04 -3.88 -21.67
N THR A 7 -14.37 -4.02 -20.52
CA THR A 7 -13.41 -3.06 -19.91
C THR A 7 -12.80 -3.75 -18.68
N ALA A 8 -11.52 -3.77 -18.34
CA ALA A 8 -10.24 -3.53 -18.99
C ALA A 8 -9.19 -4.22 -18.09
N MET A 9 -8.22 -4.92 -18.69
CA MET A 9 -7.08 -5.50 -17.96
C MET A 9 -6.11 -4.40 -17.48
N VAL A 10 -5.71 -4.43 -16.20
CA VAL A 10 -4.52 -3.72 -15.74
C VAL A 10 -3.41 -4.75 -15.58
N THR A 11 -2.65 -4.95 -16.66
CA THR A 11 -1.39 -5.70 -16.64
C THR A 11 -0.30 -4.80 -16.06
N ALA A 12 0.11 -5.06 -14.83
CA ALA A 12 1.35 -4.49 -14.30
C ALA A 12 2.52 -5.41 -14.70
N ALA A 13 3.15 -5.09 -15.84
CA ALA A 13 4.48 -5.57 -16.19
C ALA A 13 5.47 -4.43 -15.98
N LEU A 14 6.23 -4.48 -14.89
CA LEU A 14 7.48 -3.74 -14.77
C LEU A 14 8.61 -4.77 -14.76
N SER A 15 8.94 -5.23 -15.96
CA SER A 15 10.23 -5.83 -16.27
C SER A 15 11.33 -4.80 -16.03
N SER A 16 12.36 -5.17 -15.29
CA SER A 16 13.76 -4.96 -15.70
C SER A 16 14.70 -5.48 -14.62
N CYS A 17 15.20 -6.70 -14.81
CA CYS A 17 16.36 -7.21 -14.08
C CYS A 17 17.58 -6.35 -14.46
N THR A 18 18.19 -5.66 -13.50
CA THR A 18 19.49 -5.01 -13.72
C THR A 18 20.58 -5.79 -12.99
N LYS A 19 21.22 -6.72 -13.70
CA LYS A 19 22.49 -7.33 -13.26
C LYS A 19 23.58 -6.28 -13.52
N ARG A 20 24.04 -5.59 -12.48
CA ARG A 20 25.24 -4.75 -12.52
C ARG A 20 26.40 -5.57 -11.98
N ASP A 21 27.18 -6.15 -12.87
CA ASP A 21 28.56 -6.53 -12.60
C ASP A 21 29.44 -5.37 -13.07
N SER A 22 30.02 -4.64 -12.12
CA SER A 22 31.06 -3.66 -12.42
C SER A 22 31.94 -3.50 -11.19
N ASP A 23 33.01 -4.29 -11.14
CA ASP A 23 34.12 -4.09 -10.22
C ASP A 23 34.81 -2.76 -10.54
N ILE A 24 34.44 -1.70 -9.82
CA ILE A 24 35.19 -0.45 -9.81
C ILE A 24 36.09 -0.45 -8.58
N VAL A 25 37.37 -0.73 -8.84
CA VAL A 25 38.47 -0.54 -7.90
C VAL A 25 38.53 0.94 -7.50
N GLY A 26 38.67 1.18 -6.20
CA GLY A 26 38.35 2.44 -5.55
C GLY A 26 39.11 3.69 -6.01
N ALA A 27 38.37 4.79 -6.08
CA ALA A 27 38.86 6.14 -5.86
C ALA A 27 37.81 6.88 -5.00
N GLY A 28 38.27 7.55 -3.94
CA GLY A 28 37.49 7.93 -2.77
C GLY A 28 36.21 8.74 -3.03
N MET A 29 35.15 8.39 -2.29
CA MET A 29 33.91 9.17 -2.20
C MET A 29 33.88 9.96 -0.90
N PRO A 30 34.07 11.30 -0.92
CA PRO A 30 33.59 12.15 0.15
C PRO A 30 32.51 13.08 -0.41
N LYS A 31 31.26 12.61 -0.44
CA LYS A 31 30.12 13.53 -0.33
C LYS A 31 29.17 12.99 0.71
N LYS A 32 29.28 13.51 1.93
CA LYS A 32 28.20 13.44 2.92
C LYS A 32 26.98 14.00 2.21
N THR A 33 26.08 13.13 1.79
CA THR A 33 24.77 13.53 1.30
C THR A 33 24.17 14.36 2.43
N LYS A 34 23.75 15.59 2.11
CA LYS A 34 22.97 16.37 3.06
C LYS A 34 21.75 15.50 3.34
N ARG A 35 21.66 14.89 4.54
CA ARG A 35 20.44 14.22 4.95
C ARG A 35 19.37 15.30 4.93
N GLY A 36 18.51 15.26 3.92
CA GLY A 36 17.39 16.19 3.83
C GLY A 36 16.62 16.12 5.14
N ARG A 37 16.17 17.28 5.65
CA ARG A 37 15.32 17.31 6.84
C ARG A 37 14.12 16.39 6.56
N SER A 38 13.85 15.46 7.46
CA SER A 38 12.62 14.67 7.36
C SER A 38 11.43 15.63 7.35
N PRO A 39 10.39 15.36 6.55
CA PRO A 39 9.14 16.09 6.66
C PRO A 39 8.64 16.09 8.11
N PRO A 40 7.88 17.12 8.54
CA PRO A 40 7.26 17.12 9.85
C PRO A 40 6.39 15.86 10.01
N GLU A 41 6.43 15.25 11.19
CA GLU A 41 5.74 13.99 11.50
C GLU A 41 4.25 14.07 11.16
N GLU A 42 3.61 15.19 11.51
CA GLU A 42 2.19 15.47 11.21
C GLU A 42 1.85 15.35 9.72
N GLN A 43 2.76 15.79 8.83
CA GLN A 43 2.51 15.72 7.39
C GLN A 43 2.60 14.28 6.87
N VAL A 44 3.54 13.51 7.42
CA VAL A 44 3.72 12.10 7.07
C VAL A 44 2.52 11.29 7.56
N GLU A 45 2.09 11.53 8.79
CA GLU A 45 0.93 10.85 9.38
C GLU A 45 -0.36 11.20 8.63
N ALA A 46 -0.60 12.48 8.31
CA ALA A 46 -1.78 12.88 7.56
C ALA A 46 -1.88 12.21 6.17
N PHE A 47 -0.74 11.98 5.51
CA PHE A 47 -0.70 11.28 4.23
C PHE A 47 -1.15 9.82 4.36
N PHE A 48 -0.61 9.10 5.35
CA PHE A 48 -0.97 7.70 5.58
C PHE A 48 -2.39 7.56 6.11
N ALA A 49 -2.81 8.40 7.07
CA ALA A 49 -4.15 8.39 7.64
C ALA A 49 -5.24 8.59 6.57
N ALA A 50 -5.02 9.46 5.59
CA ALA A 50 -5.96 9.65 4.49
C ALA A 50 -6.13 8.35 3.67
N ALA A 51 -5.03 7.72 3.25
CA ALA A 51 -5.08 6.49 2.47
C ALA A 51 -5.64 5.30 3.27
N GLU A 52 -5.24 5.16 4.53
CA GLU A 52 -5.70 4.10 5.43
C GLU A 52 -7.20 4.22 5.72
N SER A 53 -7.71 5.43 5.93
CA SER A 53 -9.14 5.65 6.18
C SER A 53 -10.00 5.23 4.99
N ASP A 54 -9.56 5.50 3.76
CA ASP A 54 -10.25 5.09 2.55
C ASP A 54 -10.24 3.57 2.36
N LEU A 55 -9.12 2.92 2.66
CA LEU A 55 -9.01 1.47 2.64
C LEU A 55 -9.90 0.83 3.72
N ALA A 56 -9.88 1.35 4.94
CA ALA A 56 -10.72 0.88 6.04
C ALA A 56 -12.21 1.00 5.69
N ARG A 57 -12.64 2.13 5.10
CA ARG A 57 -14.02 2.32 4.64
C ARG A 57 -14.42 1.29 3.57
N ARG A 58 -13.54 1.04 2.59
CA ARG A 58 -13.79 0.04 1.53
C ARG A 58 -13.87 -1.37 2.10
N PHE A 59 -13.01 -1.69 3.07
CA PHE A 59 -13.02 -2.98 3.74
C PHE A 59 -14.30 -3.18 4.54
N ALA A 60 -14.67 -2.19 5.38
CA ALA A 60 -15.89 -2.21 6.16
C ALA A 60 -17.13 -2.39 5.26
N ALA A 61 -17.22 -1.67 4.14
CA ALA A 61 -18.33 -1.79 3.21
C ALA A 61 -18.41 -3.18 2.53
N LYS A 62 -17.27 -3.82 2.26
CA LYS A 62 -17.23 -5.14 1.61
C LYS A 62 -17.54 -6.27 2.60
N TYR A 63 -16.99 -6.16 3.80
CA TYR A 63 -16.83 -7.27 4.73
C TYR A 63 -17.60 -7.12 6.05
N ASN A 64 -18.20 -5.95 6.31
CA ASN A 64 -18.85 -5.63 7.59
C ASN A 64 -17.89 -5.82 8.77
N TYR A 65 -16.65 -5.37 8.61
CA TYR A 65 -15.62 -5.46 9.65
C TYR A 65 -14.83 -4.15 9.72
N ASP A 66 -14.68 -3.63 10.93
CA ASP A 66 -13.86 -2.46 11.20
C ASP A 66 -12.44 -2.91 11.57
N VAL A 67 -11.51 -2.81 10.62
CA VAL A 67 -10.10 -3.19 10.81
C VAL A 67 -9.39 -2.23 11.78
N VAL A 68 -9.85 -1.00 11.91
CA VAL A 68 -9.22 0.00 12.79
C VAL A 68 -9.56 -0.28 14.25
N LYS A 69 -10.82 -0.66 14.52
CA LYS A 69 -11.28 -1.05 15.86
C LYS A 69 -11.14 -2.54 16.17
N ASP A 70 -10.72 -3.31 15.17
CA ASP A 70 -10.67 -4.78 15.20
C ASP A 70 -11.97 -5.40 15.71
N ALA A 71 -13.09 -4.91 15.16
CA ALA A 71 -14.43 -5.26 15.62
C ALA A 71 -15.34 -5.63 14.44
N PRO A 72 -16.10 -6.72 14.57
CA PRO A 72 -17.08 -7.07 13.56
C PRO A 72 -18.30 -6.17 13.65
N MET A 73 -18.86 -5.86 12.49
CA MET A 73 -20.08 -5.06 12.34
C MET A 73 -21.22 -5.96 11.90
N ASP A 74 -22.44 -5.53 12.20
CA ASP A 74 -23.64 -6.21 11.72
C ASP A 74 -23.73 -6.12 10.19
N GLY A 75 -24.07 -7.23 9.54
CA GLY A 75 -24.14 -7.29 8.09
C GLY A 75 -24.12 -8.72 7.52
N ARG A 76 -23.62 -8.85 6.28
CA ARG A 76 -23.69 -10.11 5.53
C ARG A 76 -22.81 -11.24 6.07
N TYR A 77 -21.77 -10.91 6.83
CA TYR A 77 -20.78 -11.88 7.29
C TYR A 77 -20.71 -11.85 8.81
N GLU A 78 -20.75 -13.03 9.42
CA GLU A 78 -20.48 -13.22 10.84
C GLU A 78 -19.00 -13.54 11.03
N TRP A 79 -18.34 -12.75 11.86
CA TRP A 79 -16.92 -12.89 12.16
C TRP A 79 -16.74 -13.63 13.49
N VAL A 80 -16.05 -14.77 13.44
CA VAL A 80 -15.76 -15.59 14.61
C VAL A 80 -14.27 -15.53 14.91
N ARG A 81 -13.91 -15.18 16.15
CA ARG A 81 -12.52 -15.21 16.63
C ARG A 81 -12.14 -16.65 16.94
N LEU A 82 -11.14 -17.17 16.23
CA LEU A 82 -10.60 -18.49 16.48
C LEU A 82 -9.52 -18.39 17.57
N ASN A 83 -9.73 -19.09 18.69
CA ASN A 83 -8.69 -19.29 19.69
C ASN A 83 -7.91 -20.56 19.32
N PRO A 84 -6.58 -20.50 19.18
CA PRO A 84 -5.74 -21.67 18.87
C PRO A 84 -5.67 -22.66 20.04
#